data_AF-A0A1Q6ZIJ3-F1
#
_entry.id   AF-A0A1Q6ZIJ3-F1
#
_cell.length_a   1.000
_cell.length_b   1.000
_cell.length_c   1.000
_cell.angle_alpha   90.00
_cell.angle_beta   90.00
_cell.angle_gamma   90.00
#
_symmetry.space_group_name_H-M   'P 1'
#
loop_
_entity.id
_entity.type
_entity.pdbx_description
1 polymer ?
#
loop_
_entity_poly.entity_id
_entity_poly.type
_entity_poly.pdbx_seq_one_letter_code
_entity_poly.pdbx_strand_id
1 'polypeptide(L)'
;MSDPFSGLFDFGDVLERVGIDITTLARRGDLEPVRCRDAEIARVIDILLRQGKNNPALVGRAGVGKTAIAEGLAQRIAAGDVPPALKDARILQLDHVSLLAGTSFRGQYEDRIRRLVKALGTDPNLILFVDELHNLIGQGTAMGAAMDAANMLKPALVRGDIRVIGATTGEEYDKWIRADPALERRFQPVTIEELDAIQTWEVLVARRPRLERHHAVAIADDALKAAIVLTDRFVPERARPDKAIDVLDEACAHAQATAHVSPELDKLIRDRKKVEAMIRRGLTEEQGSAPEEPMPDLATVLQRFGEELNELLGGEGRRKTPEEEPPPTSGDLRRPSALEQQRAELDRRLRAELERQGMVVTGKEVARVVGVAVGKGIEWAG
;
A
#
# COMPACT_ATOMS: atom_id res chain seq x y z
N MET A 1 -35.35 3.38 17.70
CA MET A 1 -34.84 4.08 18.90
C MET A 1 -33.69 4.94 18.45
N SER A 2 -33.84 6.26 18.55
CA SER A 2 -32.78 7.22 18.26
C SER A 2 -31.65 7.06 19.26
N ASP A 3 -30.42 7.04 18.76
CA ASP A 3 -29.18 6.96 19.53
C ASP A 3 -29.13 8.09 20.59
N PRO A 4 -29.08 7.76 21.90
CA PRO A 4 -29.02 8.76 22.97
C PRO A 4 -27.70 9.55 23.01
N PHE A 5 -26.75 9.30 22.11
CA PHE A 5 -25.47 9.99 22.03
C PHE A 5 -25.31 10.95 20.84
N SER A 6 -26.36 11.17 20.04
CA SER A 6 -26.34 11.96 18.80
C SER A 6 -26.10 13.48 18.95
N GLY A 7 -25.57 13.97 20.07
CA GLY A 7 -25.46 15.41 20.32
C GLY A 7 -24.33 15.93 21.22
N LEU A 8 -23.35 15.12 21.65
CA LEU A 8 -22.31 15.64 22.56
C LEU A 8 -20.85 15.44 22.15
N PHE A 9 -20.53 14.61 21.17
CA PHE A 9 -19.15 14.48 20.66
C PHE A 9 -19.19 13.98 19.21
N ASP A 10 -18.94 14.86 18.24
CA ASP A 10 -18.80 14.43 16.85
C ASP A 10 -17.40 13.81 16.66
N PHE A 11 -17.30 12.51 17.02
CA PHE A 11 -16.07 11.74 16.84
C PHE A 11 -15.70 11.58 15.36
N GLY A 12 -16.65 11.71 14.43
CA GLY A 12 -16.40 11.65 12.99
C GLY A 12 -15.44 12.76 12.55
N ASP A 13 -15.79 14.01 12.87
CA ASP A 13 -14.98 15.20 12.56
C ASP A 13 -13.59 15.15 13.23
N VAL A 14 -13.48 14.49 14.39
CA VAL A 14 -12.19 14.34 15.09
C VAL A 14 -11.29 13.31 14.40
N LEU A 15 -11.83 12.16 14.00
CA LEU A 15 -11.04 11.10 13.35
C LEU A 15 -10.58 11.53 11.96
N GLU A 16 -11.44 12.21 11.20
CA GLU A 16 -11.10 12.76 9.88
C GLU A 16 -9.98 13.82 9.93
N ARG A 17 -9.84 14.53 11.06
CA ARG A 17 -8.78 15.54 11.25
C ARG A 17 -7.47 14.99 11.78
N VAL A 18 -7.43 13.72 12.17
CA VAL A 18 -6.29 13.11 12.85
C VAL A 18 -5.67 11.97 12.03
N GLY A 19 -6.45 11.34 11.16
CA GLY A 19 -5.96 10.26 10.33
C GLY A 19 -6.91 9.89 9.21
N ILE A 20 -6.52 8.85 8.48
CA ILE A 20 -7.23 8.34 7.32
C ILE A 20 -7.78 6.96 7.67
N ASP A 21 -9.08 6.76 7.52
CA ASP A 21 -9.68 5.43 7.65
C ASP A 21 -9.40 4.62 6.38
N ILE A 22 -8.32 3.84 6.42
CA ILE A 22 -7.90 3.01 5.29
C ILE A 22 -8.85 1.84 5.05
N THR A 23 -9.65 1.43 6.05
CA THR A 23 -10.71 0.42 5.84
C THR A 23 -11.86 0.99 5.01
N THR A 24 -12.19 2.26 5.21
CA THR A 24 -13.15 2.97 4.35
C THR A 24 -12.62 3.13 2.93
N LEU A 25 -11.33 3.45 2.75
CA LEU A 25 -10.70 3.47 1.42
C LEU A 25 -10.72 2.08 0.76
N ALA A 26 -10.47 1.02 1.53
CA ALA A 26 -10.55 -0.36 1.03
C ALA A 26 -11.95 -0.72 0.54
N ARG A 27 -13.00 -0.38 1.31
CA ARG A 27 -14.41 -0.60 0.92
C ARG A 27 -14.80 0.14 -0.36
N ARG A 28 -14.16 1.28 -0.64
CA ARG A 28 -14.36 2.07 -1.87
C ARG A 28 -13.52 1.57 -3.06
N GLY A 29 -12.57 0.66 -2.82
CA GLY A 29 -11.63 0.20 -3.84
C GLY A 29 -10.55 1.23 -4.19
N ASP A 30 -10.28 2.18 -3.30
CA ASP A 30 -9.30 3.27 -3.53
C ASP A 30 -7.84 2.84 -3.21
N LEU A 31 -7.68 1.79 -2.40
CA LEU A 31 -6.37 1.23 -2.04
C LEU A 31 -5.74 0.42 -3.18
N GLU A 32 -4.41 0.37 -3.18
CA GLU A 32 -3.66 -0.44 -4.15
C GLU A 32 -3.80 -1.94 -3.83
N PRO A 33 -3.97 -2.82 -4.83
CA PRO A 33 -3.98 -4.26 -4.58
C PRO A 33 -2.68 -4.70 -3.92
N VAL A 34 -2.79 -5.42 -2.80
CA VAL A 34 -1.66 -5.95 -2.07
C VAL A 34 -1.38 -7.38 -2.54
N ARG A 35 -0.13 -7.66 -2.93
CA ARG A 35 0.33 -8.98 -3.39
C ARG A 35 1.52 -9.46 -2.57
N CYS A 36 1.67 -10.79 -2.48
CA CYS A 36 2.80 -11.47 -1.85
C CYS A 36 3.03 -11.11 -0.36
N ARG A 37 1.96 -10.84 0.40
CA ARG A 37 2.03 -10.48 1.84
C ARG A 37 1.05 -11.27 2.71
N ASP A 38 0.52 -12.38 2.21
CA ASP A 38 -0.54 -13.14 2.88
C ASP A 38 -0.12 -13.74 4.22
N ALA A 39 1.13 -14.21 4.32
CA ALA A 39 1.69 -14.78 5.54
C ALA A 39 1.86 -13.72 6.63
N GLU A 40 2.34 -12.53 6.28
CA GLU A 40 2.49 -11.42 7.21
C GLU A 40 1.15 -10.85 7.65
N ILE A 41 0.18 -10.73 6.74
CA ILE A 41 -1.19 -10.31 7.09
C ILE A 41 -1.83 -11.33 8.03
N ALA A 42 -1.71 -12.64 7.76
CA ALA A 42 -2.20 -13.68 8.65
C ALA A 42 -1.53 -13.59 10.03
N ARG A 43 -0.22 -13.36 10.07
CA ARG A 43 0.52 -13.17 11.32
C ARG A 43 0.05 -11.94 12.11
N VAL A 44 -0.26 -10.84 11.43
CA VAL A 44 -0.84 -9.63 12.06
C VAL A 44 -2.20 -9.95 12.68
N ILE A 45 -3.06 -10.68 11.96
CA ILE A 45 -4.36 -11.13 12.47
C ILE A 45 -4.19 -11.97 13.74
N ASP A 46 -3.30 -12.97 13.72
CA ASP A 46 -3.02 -13.82 14.89
C ASP A 46 -2.65 -12.99 16.11
N ILE A 47 -1.80 -11.98 15.93
CA ILE A 47 -1.32 -11.10 17.00
C ILE A 47 -2.47 -10.25 17.55
N LEU A 48 -3.29 -9.64 16.69
CA LEU A 48 -4.40 -8.78 17.09
C LEU A 48 -5.47 -9.54 17.91
N LEU A 49 -5.57 -10.86 17.73
CA LEU A 49 -6.51 -11.73 18.45
C LEU A 49 -5.97 -12.23 19.80
N ARG A 50 -4.71 -11.95 20.15
CA ARG A 50 -4.13 -12.37 21.43
C ARG A 50 -4.73 -11.59 22.60
N GLN A 51 -4.77 -12.23 23.77
CA GLN A 51 -5.12 -11.58 25.04
C GLN A 51 -4.00 -10.64 25.56
N GLY A 52 -2.75 -10.88 25.18
CA GLY A 52 -1.60 -10.06 25.54
C GLY A 52 -0.53 -10.09 24.45
N LYS A 53 0.31 -9.05 24.40
CA LYS A 53 1.18 -8.75 23.24
C LYS A 53 0.37 -8.68 21.93
N ASN A 54 -0.72 -7.93 21.95
CA ASN A 54 -1.70 -7.83 20.88
C ASN A 54 -1.49 -6.61 19.96
N ASN A 55 -0.32 -5.97 20.03
CA ASN A 55 0.09 -4.91 19.12
C ASN A 55 1.17 -5.44 18.16
N PRO A 56 0.86 -5.65 16.87
CA PRO A 56 1.85 -6.04 15.88
C PRO A 56 2.84 -4.90 15.62
N ALA A 57 4.14 -5.20 15.68
CA ALA A 57 5.19 -4.31 15.20
C ALA A 57 5.78 -4.89 13.90
N LEU A 58 5.51 -4.24 12.76
CA LEU A 58 6.07 -4.58 11.46
C LEU A 58 7.52 -4.06 11.41
N VAL A 59 8.48 -4.98 11.48
CA VAL A 59 9.91 -4.66 11.60
C VAL A 59 10.64 -5.06 10.31
N GLY A 60 11.19 -4.08 9.60
CA GLY A 60 11.93 -4.34 8.37
C GLY A 60 12.56 -3.06 7.79
N ARG A 61 13.43 -3.23 6.78
CA ARG A 61 14.10 -2.10 6.09
C ARG A 61 13.07 -1.11 5.51
N ALA A 62 13.49 0.12 5.24
CA ALA A 62 12.68 1.06 4.46
C ALA A 62 12.45 0.49 3.05
N GLY A 63 11.27 0.70 2.49
CA GLY A 63 10.92 0.25 1.13
C GLY A 63 10.43 -1.21 0.98
N VAL A 64 10.44 -2.02 2.05
CA VAL A 64 9.93 -3.42 1.95
C VAL A 64 8.41 -3.53 1.85
N GLY A 65 7.65 -2.43 1.98
CA GLY A 65 6.19 -2.46 1.90
C GLY A 65 5.48 -2.79 3.21
N LYS A 66 5.96 -2.24 4.35
CA LYS A 66 5.30 -2.40 5.66
C LYS A 66 3.86 -1.84 5.66
N THR A 67 3.65 -0.68 5.05
CA THR A 67 2.33 -0.04 4.91
C THR A 67 1.35 -0.89 4.10
N ALA A 68 1.83 -1.60 3.08
CA ALA A 68 1.01 -2.51 2.28
C ALA A 68 0.40 -3.65 3.12
N ILE A 69 1.03 -4.06 4.22
CA ILE A 69 0.46 -5.10 5.10
C ILE A 69 -0.76 -4.55 5.87
N ALA A 70 -0.70 -3.29 6.33
CA ALA A 70 -1.83 -2.65 6.99
C ALA A 70 -2.99 -2.40 6.01
N GLU A 71 -2.67 -1.96 4.78
CA GLU A 71 -3.64 -1.82 3.68
C GLU A 71 -4.26 -3.17 3.28
N GLY A 72 -3.46 -4.23 3.22
CA GLY A 72 -3.92 -5.58 2.89
C GLY A 72 -4.85 -6.15 3.96
N LEU A 73 -4.55 -5.88 5.25
CA LEU A 73 -5.49 -6.19 6.33
C LEU A 73 -6.79 -5.40 6.19
N ALA A 74 -6.72 -4.11 5.83
CA ALA A 74 -7.89 -3.28 5.61
C ALA A 74 -8.76 -3.82 4.45
N GLN A 75 -8.13 -4.31 3.37
CA GLN A 75 -8.80 -4.98 2.25
C GLN A 75 -9.51 -6.27 2.69
N ARG A 76 -8.84 -7.12 3.48
CA ARG A 76 -9.46 -8.34 4.02
C ARG A 76 -10.64 -8.04 4.94
N ILE A 77 -10.52 -7.03 5.82
CA ILE A 77 -11.63 -6.57 6.66
C ILE A 77 -12.79 -6.07 5.79
N ALA A 78 -12.52 -5.26 4.76
CA ALA A 78 -13.55 -4.75 3.86
C ALA A 78 -14.27 -5.87 3.08
N ALA A 79 -13.55 -6.92 2.70
CA ALA A 79 -14.11 -8.11 2.04
C ALA A 79 -14.81 -9.08 3.01
N GLY A 80 -14.68 -8.88 4.33
CA GLY A 80 -15.17 -9.83 5.34
C GLY A 80 -14.34 -11.11 5.45
N ASP A 81 -13.16 -11.16 4.82
CA ASP A 81 -12.19 -12.26 4.85
C ASP A 81 -11.28 -12.17 6.09
N VAL A 82 -11.91 -12.09 7.25
CA VAL A 82 -11.25 -12.07 8.55
C VAL A 82 -12.08 -12.84 9.58
N PRO A 83 -11.45 -13.32 10.67
CA PRO A 83 -12.19 -13.95 11.76
C PRO A 83 -13.31 -13.05 12.31
N PRO A 84 -14.41 -13.60 12.86
CA PRO A 84 -15.55 -12.83 13.35
C PRO A 84 -15.19 -11.67 14.28
N ALA A 85 -14.16 -11.85 15.11
CA ALA A 85 -13.68 -10.83 16.06
C ALA A 85 -13.07 -9.57 15.40
N LEU A 86 -12.76 -9.61 14.09
CA LEU A 86 -12.21 -8.48 13.34
C LEU A 86 -13.13 -7.99 12.22
N LYS A 87 -14.32 -8.56 12.04
CA LYS A 87 -15.24 -8.18 10.94
C LYS A 87 -15.66 -6.72 10.99
N ASP A 88 -15.89 -6.20 12.19
CA ASP A 88 -16.28 -4.81 12.42
C ASP A 88 -15.08 -3.89 12.68
N ALA A 89 -13.85 -4.40 12.60
CA ALA A 89 -12.66 -3.62 12.85
C ALA A 89 -12.51 -2.49 11.82
N ARG A 90 -11.89 -1.39 12.25
CA ARG A 90 -11.51 -0.27 11.38
C ARG A 90 -10.07 0.09 11.65
N ILE A 91 -9.29 0.24 10.59
CA ILE A 91 -7.90 0.66 10.67
C ILE A 91 -7.82 2.15 10.35
N LEU A 92 -7.35 2.92 11.32
CA LEU A 92 -7.10 4.35 11.20
C LEU A 92 -5.59 4.57 11.05
N GLN A 93 -5.15 4.99 9.87
CA GLN A 93 -3.77 5.41 9.65
C GLN A 93 -3.56 6.81 10.22
N LEU A 94 -2.60 6.96 11.13
CA LEU A 94 -2.23 8.25 11.67
C LEU A 94 -1.52 9.09 10.60
N ASP A 95 -1.98 10.32 10.41
CA ASP A 95 -1.30 11.30 9.57
C ASP A 95 -0.61 12.35 10.45
N HIS A 96 0.71 12.24 10.56
CA HIS A 96 1.54 13.17 11.33
C HIS A 96 1.43 14.61 10.79
N VAL A 97 1.20 14.79 9.48
CA VAL A 97 1.07 16.11 8.86
C VAL A 97 -0.26 16.74 9.21
N SER A 98 -1.38 16.01 9.09
CA SER A 98 -2.70 16.50 9.48
C SER A 98 -2.79 16.87 10.95
N LEU A 99 -2.07 16.14 11.81
CA LEU A 99 -1.95 16.49 13.24
C LEU A 99 -1.31 17.85 13.47
N LEU A 100 -0.31 18.23 12.66
CA LEU A 100 0.40 19.52 12.74
C LEU A 100 -0.32 20.64 11.96
N ALA A 101 -1.17 20.28 11.00
CA ALA A 101 -1.89 21.21 10.15
C ALA A 101 -2.98 21.99 10.92
N GLY A 102 -2.90 23.32 10.83
CA GLY A 102 -3.86 24.24 11.48
C GLY A 102 -3.66 24.41 12.99
N THR A 103 -2.63 23.84 13.59
CA THR A 103 -2.32 24.02 15.01
C THR A 103 -1.29 25.14 15.21
N SER A 104 -1.73 26.40 15.23
CA SER A 104 -0.86 27.54 15.60
C SER A 104 -0.47 27.52 17.09
N PHE A 105 -1.10 26.65 17.90
CA PHE A 105 -0.90 26.51 19.34
C PHE A 105 -0.72 25.05 19.76
N ARG A 106 0.34 24.77 20.53
CA ARG A 106 0.68 23.48 21.16
C ARG A 106 -0.51 22.77 21.82
N GLY A 107 -1.40 23.51 22.49
CA GLY A 107 -2.56 22.95 23.17
C GLY A 107 -3.60 22.30 22.25
N GLN A 108 -3.72 22.73 20.99
CA GLN A 108 -4.65 22.11 20.03
C GLN A 108 -4.15 20.74 19.57
N TYR A 109 -2.83 20.59 19.42
CA TYR A 109 -2.22 19.30 19.09
C TYR A 109 -2.44 18.28 20.22
N GLU A 110 -2.17 18.67 21.47
CA GLU A 110 -2.43 17.81 22.63
C GLU A 110 -3.90 17.42 22.73
N ASP A 111 -4.83 18.35 22.49
CA ASP A 111 -6.25 18.04 22.53
C ASP A 111 -6.66 17.04 21.44
N ARG A 112 -6.10 17.13 20.22
CA ARG A 112 -6.31 16.14 19.16
C ARG A 112 -5.82 14.75 19.55
N ILE A 113 -4.60 14.64 20.09
CA ILE A 113 -4.06 13.36 20.58
C ILE A 113 -4.90 12.81 21.74
N ARG A 114 -5.34 13.67 22.67
CA ARG A 114 -6.21 13.27 23.77
C ARG A 114 -7.52 12.65 23.27
N ARG A 115 -8.15 13.31 22.30
CA ARG A 115 -9.40 12.83 21.70
C ARG A 115 -9.17 11.54 20.93
N LEU A 116 -8.06 11.41 20.20
CA LEU A 116 -7.68 10.16 19.52
C LEU A 116 -7.55 9.01 20.53
N VAL A 117 -6.78 9.20 21.60
CA VAL A 117 -6.60 8.18 22.65
C VAL A 117 -7.94 7.81 23.29
N LYS A 118 -8.80 8.79 23.55
CA LYS A 118 -10.14 8.55 24.10
C LYS A 118 -11.02 7.75 23.12
N ALA A 119 -10.99 8.08 21.83
CA ALA A 119 -11.74 7.37 20.81
C ALA A 119 -11.28 5.90 20.70
N LEU A 120 -9.96 5.68 20.60
CA LEU A 120 -9.35 4.34 20.55
C LEU A 120 -9.64 3.51 21.81
N GLY A 121 -9.71 4.14 22.99
CA GLY A 121 -10.02 3.45 24.24
C GLY A 121 -11.52 3.18 24.45
N THR A 122 -12.40 3.86 23.71
CA THR A 122 -13.85 3.69 23.80
C THR A 122 -14.37 2.68 22.79
N ASP A 123 -13.80 2.67 21.58
CA ASP A 123 -14.17 1.74 20.52
C ASP A 123 -13.10 0.64 20.38
N PRO A 124 -13.35 -0.59 20.89
CA PRO A 124 -12.39 -1.66 20.77
C PRO A 124 -12.15 -2.06 19.31
N ASN A 125 -13.09 -1.80 18.38
CA ASN A 125 -12.95 -2.14 16.97
C ASN A 125 -12.00 -1.21 16.21
N LEU A 126 -11.62 -0.07 16.79
CA LEU A 126 -10.69 0.86 16.18
C LEU A 126 -9.24 0.41 16.43
N ILE A 127 -8.49 0.24 15.34
CA ILE A 127 -7.08 -0.14 15.36
C ILE A 127 -6.29 1.03 14.76
N LEU A 128 -5.34 1.55 15.51
CA LEU A 128 -4.46 2.61 15.01
C LEU A 128 -3.31 1.99 14.22
N PHE A 129 -3.12 2.43 12.98
CA PHE A 129 -1.90 2.17 12.22
C PHE A 129 -0.97 3.37 12.31
N VAL A 130 0.27 3.14 12.72
CA VAL A 130 1.29 4.16 12.85
C VAL A 130 2.47 3.78 11.96
N ASP A 131 2.66 4.56 10.90
CA ASP A 131 3.92 4.52 10.18
C ASP A 131 5.00 5.25 10.99
N GLU A 132 6.23 4.73 10.92
CA GLU A 132 7.35 5.18 11.74
C GLU A 132 7.00 5.25 13.24
N LEU A 133 6.63 4.10 13.83
CA LEU A 133 6.19 3.97 15.22
C LEU A 133 7.12 4.67 16.23
N HIS A 134 8.42 4.70 15.95
CA HIS A 134 9.43 5.35 16.78
C HIS A 134 9.22 6.88 16.90
N ASN A 135 8.55 7.54 15.95
CA ASN A 135 8.20 8.96 16.04
C ASN A 135 7.23 9.24 17.19
N LEU A 136 6.34 8.31 17.49
CA LEU A 136 5.38 8.43 18.59
C LEU A 136 5.90 7.92 19.92
N ILE A 137 7.10 7.31 19.97
CA ILE A 137 7.58 6.63 21.18
C ILE A 137 8.97 7.11 21.62
N GLY A 138 9.84 7.45 20.68
CA GLY A 138 11.28 7.62 20.90
C GLY A 138 11.88 8.99 20.57
N GLN A 139 11.27 9.80 19.70
CA GLN A 139 11.85 11.09 19.26
C GLN A 139 11.63 12.26 20.25
N GLY A 140 11.82 12.01 21.54
CA GLY A 140 11.71 13.02 22.61
C GLY A 140 12.81 14.10 22.63
N THR A 141 13.58 14.32 21.55
CA THR A 141 14.74 15.22 21.60
C THR A 141 14.93 16.17 20.39
N ALA A 142 14.26 15.98 19.25
CA ALA A 142 14.61 16.75 18.03
C ALA A 142 13.62 17.86 17.61
N MET A 143 12.33 17.76 17.93
CA MET A 143 11.35 18.80 17.55
C MET A 143 10.26 18.91 18.62
N GLY A 144 10.13 20.06 19.27
CA GLY A 144 9.27 20.29 20.45
C GLY A 144 7.77 20.01 20.31
N ALA A 145 7.27 19.60 19.13
CA ALA A 145 5.90 19.15 18.90
C ALA A 145 5.73 17.62 19.03
N ALA A 146 6.76 16.82 18.73
CA ALA A 146 6.72 15.35 18.89
C ALA A 146 6.83 14.91 20.37
N MET A 147 7.31 15.80 21.25
CA MET A 147 7.52 15.53 22.68
C MET A 147 6.22 15.23 23.45
N ASP A 148 5.07 15.77 23.03
CA ASP A 148 3.83 15.63 23.82
C ASP A 148 2.98 14.43 23.40
N ALA A 149 3.00 14.04 22.12
CA ALA A 149 2.24 12.86 21.66
C ALA A 149 2.73 11.56 22.30
N ALA A 150 4.05 11.38 22.40
CA ALA A 150 4.63 10.18 23.01
C ALA A 150 4.24 10.03 24.49
N ASN A 151 4.22 11.14 25.23
CA ASN A 151 3.81 11.15 26.64
C ASN A 151 2.32 10.84 26.83
N MET A 152 1.48 11.08 25.83
CA MET A 152 0.03 10.82 25.89
C MET A 152 -0.36 9.43 25.38
N LEU A 153 0.32 8.94 24.34
CA LEU A 153 0.05 7.62 23.73
C LEU A 153 0.69 6.47 24.50
N LYS A 154 1.91 6.66 25.02
CA LYS A 154 2.66 5.62 25.73
C LYS A 154 1.90 5.07 26.94
N PRO A 155 1.26 5.88 27.82
CA PRO A 155 0.46 5.36 28.92
C PRO A 155 -0.71 4.49 28.45
N ALA A 156 -1.42 4.88 27.38
CA ALA A 156 -2.54 4.10 26.84
C ALA A 156 -2.08 2.76 26.25
N LEU A 157 -0.95 2.76 25.52
CA LEU A 157 -0.30 1.55 25.03
C LEU A 157 0.11 0.61 26.17
N VAL A 158 0.77 1.14 27.19
CA VAL A 158 1.26 0.36 28.35
C VAL A 158 0.12 -0.20 29.19
N ARG A 159 -1.00 0.52 29.34
CA ARG A 159 -2.20 -0.01 30.00
C ARG A 159 -2.90 -1.09 29.15
N GLY A 160 -2.77 -1.00 27.83
CA GLY A 160 -3.44 -1.90 26.88
C GLY A 160 -4.86 -1.42 26.55
N ASP A 161 -5.12 -0.12 26.72
CA ASP A 161 -6.42 0.49 26.44
C ASP A 161 -6.67 0.60 24.92
N ILE A 162 -5.62 0.57 24.10
CA ILE A 162 -5.67 0.81 22.66
C ILE A 162 -4.94 -0.30 21.89
N ARG A 163 -5.43 -0.59 20.68
CA ARG A 163 -4.81 -1.54 19.73
C ARG A 163 -4.06 -0.78 18.64
N VAL A 164 -2.82 -1.17 18.38
CA VAL A 164 -1.92 -0.50 17.43
C VAL A 164 -1.19 -1.51 16.54
N ILE A 165 -1.13 -1.21 15.25
CA ILE A 165 -0.19 -1.79 14.29
C ILE A 165 0.89 -0.73 14.04
N GLY A 166 2.14 -1.01 14.37
CA GLY A 166 3.23 -0.05 14.18
C GLY A 166 4.25 -0.54 13.16
N ALA A 167 4.69 0.33 12.24
CA ALA A 167 5.77 0.03 11.31
C ALA A 167 7.06 0.74 11.74
N THR A 168 8.20 0.04 11.67
CA THR A 168 9.49 0.59 12.10
C THR A 168 10.66 -0.17 11.47
N THR A 169 11.87 0.41 11.51
CA THR A 169 13.09 -0.35 11.18
C THR A 169 13.53 -1.24 12.35
N GLY A 170 14.39 -2.22 12.08
CA GLY A 170 14.95 -3.10 13.12
C GLY A 170 15.72 -2.34 14.20
N GLU A 171 16.56 -1.39 13.77
CA GLU A 171 17.36 -0.56 14.68
C GLU A 171 16.48 0.28 15.62
N GLU A 172 15.43 0.91 15.08
CA GLU A 172 14.48 1.69 15.85
C GLU A 172 13.63 0.82 16.79
N TYR A 173 13.22 -0.37 16.33
CA TYR A 173 12.48 -1.32 17.16
C TYR A 173 13.31 -1.72 18.39
N ASP A 174 14.58 -2.07 18.17
CA ASP A 174 15.47 -2.49 19.26
C ASP A 174 15.75 -1.34 20.22
N LYS A 175 16.00 -0.13 19.68
CA LYS A 175 16.31 1.07 20.48
C LYS A 175 15.13 1.58 21.30
N TRP A 176 13.91 1.57 20.77
CA TRP A 176 12.76 2.27 21.36
C TRP A 176 11.65 1.38 21.90
N ILE A 177 11.51 0.15 21.38
CA ILE A 177 10.44 -0.78 21.79
C ILE A 177 11.02 -1.91 22.63
N ARG A 178 12.02 -2.62 22.13
CA ARG A 178 12.63 -3.76 22.84
C ARG A 178 13.37 -3.32 24.11
N ALA A 179 14.01 -2.15 24.07
CA ALA A 179 14.72 -1.60 25.23
C ALA A 179 13.79 -1.14 26.37
N ASP A 180 12.47 -0.97 26.13
CA ASP A 180 11.50 -0.56 27.15
C ASP A 180 10.64 -1.75 27.60
N PRO A 181 10.82 -2.26 28.84
CA PRO A 181 10.10 -3.43 29.34
C PRO A 181 8.56 -3.26 29.37
N ALA A 182 8.05 -2.03 29.45
CA ALA A 182 6.62 -1.78 29.45
C ALA A 182 6.01 -1.93 28.06
N LEU A 183 6.74 -1.47 27.03
CA LEU A 183 6.31 -1.59 25.62
C LEU A 183 6.57 -2.99 25.07
N GLU A 184 7.68 -3.64 25.43
CA GLU A 184 7.99 -5.02 25.02
C GLU A 184 6.90 -6.03 25.44
N ARG A 185 6.18 -5.75 26.54
CA ARG A 185 5.04 -6.55 27.01
C ARG A 185 3.76 -6.34 26.18
N ARG A 186 3.73 -5.33 25.33
CA ARG A 186 2.56 -4.92 24.53
C ARG A 186 2.74 -5.20 23.05
N PHE A 187 3.96 -5.15 22.55
CA PHE A 187 4.27 -5.40 21.15
C PHE A 187 4.75 -6.82 20.87
N GLN A 188 4.40 -7.32 19.69
CA GLN A 188 4.94 -8.54 19.11
C GLN A 188 5.55 -8.20 17.75
N PRO A 189 6.85 -8.47 17.53
CA PRO A 189 7.47 -8.19 16.24
C PRO A 189 6.99 -9.18 15.17
N VAL A 190 6.82 -8.65 13.96
CA VAL A 190 6.59 -9.35 12.69
C VAL A 190 7.72 -8.90 11.77
N THR A 191 8.68 -9.78 11.51
CA THR A 191 9.81 -9.49 10.62
C THR A 191 9.33 -9.45 9.18
N ILE A 192 9.57 -8.34 8.51
CA ILE A 192 9.20 -8.13 7.11
C ILE A 192 10.46 -8.17 6.27
N GLU A 193 10.57 -9.21 5.47
CA GLU A 193 11.67 -9.39 4.54
C GLU A 193 11.40 -8.70 3.20
N GLU A 194 12.50 -8.41 2.50
CA GLU A 194 12.46 -7.92 1.14
C GLU A 194 11.88 -8.99 0.21
N LEU A 195 11.03 -8.57 -0.74
CA LEU A 195 10.43 -9.49 -1.70
C LEU A 195 11.49 -10.06 -2.65
N ASP A 196 11.32 -11.32 -3.03
CA ASP A 196 12.13 -11.89 -4.10
C ASP A 196 11.75 -11.29 -5.47
N ALA A 197 12.46 -11.73 -6.51
CA ALA A 197 12.33 -11.11 -7.83
C ALA A 197 10.98 -11.42 -8.48
N ILE A 198 10.45 -12.62 -8.24
CA ILE A 198 9.17 -13.09 -8.77
C ILE A 198 8.03 -12.39 -8.03
N GLN A 199 8.11 -12.33 -6.70
CA GLN A 199 7.15 -11.60 -5.88
C GLN A 199 7.12 -10.11 -6.22
N THR A 200 8.30 -9.50 -6.46
CA THR A 200 8.36 -8.09 -6.89
C THR A 200 7.71 -7.89 -8.25
N TRP A 201 7.89 -8.83 -9.18
CA TRP A 201 7.19 -8.80 -10.47
C TRP A 201 5.67 -8.85 -10.32
N GLU A 202 5.13 -9.72 -9.47
CA GLU A 202 3.69 -9.76 -9.19
C GLU A 202 3.17 -8.43 -8.66
N VAL A 203 3.92 -7.79 -7.76
CA VAL A 203 3.59 -6.44 -7.26
C VAL A 203 3.61 -5.40 -8.38
N LEU A 204 4.62 -5.42 -9.26
CA LEU A 204 4.71 -4.50 -10.39
C LEU A 204 3.58 -4.71 -11.41
N VAL A 205 3.24 -5.96 -11.71
CA VAL A 205 2.11 -6.31 -12.57
C VAL A 205 0.80 -5.80 -11.98
N ALA A 206 0.57 -5.99 -10.68
CA ALA A 206 -0.62 -5.49 -10.00
C ALA A 206 -0.71 -3.95 -10.01
N ARG A 207 0.43 -3.25 -9.94
CA ARG A 207 0.50 -1.78 -9.97
C ARG A 207 0.47 -1.16 -11.38
N ARG A 208 0.84 -1.93 -12.41
CA ARG A 208 0.94 -1.48 -13.80
C ARG A 208 -0.30 -0.74 -14.29
N PRO A 209 -1.54 -1.24 -14.10
CA PRO A 209 -2.71 -0.51 -14.55
C PRO A 209 -2.78 0.89 -13.92
N ARG A 210 -2.51 1.05 -12.62
CA ARG A 210 -2.58 2.38 -12.00
C ARG A 210 -1.48 3.33 -12.51
N LEU A 211 -0.27 2.83 -12.72
CA LEU A 211 0.84 3.62 -13.28
C LEU A 211 0.56 4.08 -14.71
N GLU A 212 0.16 3.14 -15.59
CA GLU A 212 -0.26 3.44 -16.96
C GLU A 212 -1.39 4.48 -16.98
N ARG A 213 -2.35 4.32 -16.05
CA ARG A 213 -3.48 5.24 -15.91
C ARG A 213 -3.06 6.63 -15.44
N HIS A 214 -2.13 6.74 -14.49
CA HIS A 214 -1.68 8.00 -13.91
C HIS A 214 -0.86 8.82 -14.92
N HIS A 215 0.11 8.15 -15.57
CA HIS A 215 1.03 8.77 -16.51
C HIS A 215 0.50 8.83 -17.94
N ALA A 216 -0.63 8.17 -18.23
CA ALA A 216 -1.16 8.02 -19.58
C ALA A 216 -0.09 7.50 -20.55
N VAL A 217 0.56 6.39 -20.17
CA VAL A 217 1.56 5.67 -20.96
C VAL A 217 1.20 4.18 -20.95
N ALA A 218 1.66 3.42 -21.95
CA ALA A 218 1.67 1.97 -21.86
C ALA A 218 3.01 1.52 -21.25
N ILE A 219 3.01 0.49 -20.40
CA ILE A 219 4.24 -0.09 -19.86
C ILE A 219 4.44 -1.43 -20.53
N ALA A 220 5.63 -1.77 -21.01
CA ALA A 220 5.94 -3.09 -21.55
C ALA A 220 6.38 -4.06 -20.44
N ASP A 221 6.15 -5.37 -20.64
CA ASP A 221 6.63 -6.42 -19.73
C ASP A 221 8.14 -6.30 -19.48
N ASP A 222 8.89 -6.00 -20.54
CA ASP A 222 10.33 -5.76 -20.52
C ASP A 222 10.76 -4.64 -19.55
N ALA A 223 9.94 -3.59 -19.40
CA ALA A 223 10.21 -2.51 -18.46
C ALA A 223 10.15 -3.00 -17.00
N LEU A 224 9.19 -3.89 -16.69
CA LEU A 224 9.07 -4.47 -15.36
C LEU A 224 10.29 -5.36 -15.04
N LYS A 225 10.78 -6.13 -16.02
CA LYS A 225 11.99 -6.96 -15.87
C LYS A 225 13.21 -6.09 -15.62
N ALA A 226 13.40 -5.07 -16.46
CA ALA A 226 14.50 -4.12 -16.34
C ALA A 226 14.49 -3.42 -14.98
N ALA A 227 13.31 -3.03 -14.48
CA ALA A 227 13.19 -2.36 -13.18
C ALA A 227 13.70 -3.24 -12.04
N ILE A 228 13.41 -4.54 -12.07
CA ILE A 228 13.89 -5.49 -11.05
C ILE A 228 15.39 -5.73 -11.20
N VAL A 229 15.84 -6.12 -12.39
CA VAL A 229 17.24 -6.54 -12.63
C VAL A 229 18.22 -5.38 -12.46
N LEU A 230 17.90 -4.21 -13.00
CA LEU A 230 18.81 -3.07 -12.97
C LEU A 230 18.87 -2.43 -11.58
N THR A 231 17.75 -2.33 -10.86
CA THR A 231 17.78 -1.79 -9.50
C THR A 231 18.47 -2.71 -8.51
N ASP A 232 18.42 -4.03 -8.72
CA ASP A 232 19.22 -4.97 -7.94
C ASP A 232 20.72 -4.81 -8.15
N ARG A 233 21.12 -4.63 -9.40
CA ARG A 233 22.54 -4.53 -9.76
C ARG A 233 23.13 -3.17 -9.38
N PHE A 234 22.38 -2.11 -9.55
CA PHE A 234 22.90 -0.74 -9.51
C PHE A 234 22.41 0.08 -8.31
N VAL A 235 21.36 -0.38 -7.59
CA VAL A 235 20.77 0.31 -6.42
C VAL A 235 20.61 -0.67 -5.23
N PRO A 236 21.69 -1.32 -4.75
CA PRO A 236 21.61 -2.37 -3.72
C PRO A 236 21.27 -1.85 -2.31
N GLU A 237 21.42 -0.55 -2.07
CA GLU A 237 21.16 0.08 -0.77
C GLU A 237 19.66 0.25 -0.46
N ARG A 238 18.81 0.25 -1.49
CA ARG A 238 17.35 0.28 -1.36
C ARG A 238 16.76 -1.13 -1.44
N ALA A 239 15.57 -1.30 -0.88
CA ALA A 239 14.89 -2.59 -0.87
C ALA A 239 13.76 -2.65 -1.92
N ARG A 240 13.47 -3.85 -2.40
CA ARG A 240 12.24 -4.20 -3.12
C ARG A 240 11.02 -4.22 -2.18
N PRO A 241 9.82 -3.95 -2.71
CA PRO A 241 9.53 -3.58 -4.10
C PRO A 241 9.76 -2.10 -4.40
N ASP A 242 10.01 -1.26 -3.40
CA ASP A 242 10.07 0.21 -3.51
C ASP A 242 11.02 0.70 -4.62
N LYS A 243 12.28 0.26 -4.62
CA LYS A 243 13.26 0.72 -5.62
C LYS A 243 12.84 0.43 -7.07
N ALA A 244 12.16 -0.69 -7.31
CA ALA A 244 11.73 -1.09 -8.65
C ALA A 244 10.48 -0.30 -9.07
N ILE A 245 9.56 -0.05 -8.13
CA ILE A 245 8.38 0.80 -8.34
C ILE A 245 8.82 2.22 -8.67
N ASP A 246 9.75 2.78 -7.90
CA ASP A 246 10.23 4.16 -8.03
C ASP A 246 10.86 4.44 -9.40
N VAL A 247 11.80 3.58 -9.82
CA VAL A 247 12.44 3.69 -11.14
C VAL A 247 11.43 3.52 -12.28
N LEU A 248 10.46 2.62 -12.13
CA LEU A 248 9.41 2.44 -13.12
C LEU A 248 8.50 3.66 -13.21
N ASP A 249 8.12 4.25 -12.08
CA ASP A 249 7.31 5.46 -11.98
C ASP A 249 8.01 6.66 -12.64
N GLU A 250 9.30 6.85 -12.35
CA GLU A 250 10.12 7.90 -12.96
C GLU A 250 10.26 7.69 -14.48
N ALA A 251 10.42 6.45 -14.94
CA ALA A 251 10.44 6.13 -16.37
C ALA A 251 9.12 6.48 -17.07
N CYS A 252 7.99 6.24 -16.39
CA CYS A 252 6.66 6.63 -16.87
C CYS A 252 6.49 8.15 -16.92
N ALA A 253 6.89 8.86 -15.86
CA ALA A 253 6.84 10.31 -15.79
C ALA A 253 7.67 10.95 -16.90
N HIS A 254 8.86 10.41 -17.17
CA HIS A 254 9.71 10.88 -18.25
C HIS A 254 9.08 10.64 -19.63
N ALA A 255 8.54 9.43 -19.87
CA ALA A 255 7.86 9.12 -21.13
C ALA A 255 6.66 10.05 -21.37
N GLN A 256 5.88 10.36 -20.34
CA GLN A 256 4.80 11.33 -20.42
C GLN A 256 5.31 12.75 -20.73
N ALA A 257 6.35 13.21 -20.03
CA ALA A 257 6.90 14.56 -20.18
C ALA A 257 7.51 14.82 -21.57
N THR A 258 8.00 13.78 -22.23
CA THR A 258 8.62 13.87 -23.56
C THR A 258 7.65 13.58 -24.71
N ALA A 259 6.44 13.11 -24.40
CA ALA A 259 5.47 12.72 -25.41
C ALA A 259 4.81 13.92 -26.10
N HIS A 260 4.51 13.73 -27.39
CA HIS A 260 3.66 14.66 -28.14
C HIS A 260 2.22 14.14 -28.13
N VAL A 261 1.36 14.78 -27.34
CA VAL A 261 -0.03 14.34 -27.17
C VAL A 261 -0.90 14.84 -28.31
N SER A 262 -1.40 13.93 -29.14
CA SER A 262 -2.39 14.28 -30.18
C SER A 262 -3.73 14.76 -29.57
N PRO A 263 -4.54 15.55 -30.30
CA PRO A 263 -5.90 15.91 -29.86
C PRO A 263 -6.82 14.70 -29.62
N GLU A 264 -6.63 13.60 -30.35
CA GLU A 264 -7.40 12.36 -30.20
C GLU A 264 -7.08 11.68 -28.86
N LEU A 265 -5.79 11.54 -28.55
CA LEU A 265 -5.31 10.98 -27.30
C LEU A 265 -5.72 11.84 -26.10
N ASP A 266 -5.59 13.17 -26.20
CA ASP A 266 -6.04 14.09 -25.15
C ASP A 266 -7.56 13.98 -24.90
N LYS A 267 -8.35 13.77 -25.95
CA LYS A 267 -9.79 13.50 -25.81
C LYS A 267 -10.04 12.19 -25.07
N LEU A 268 -9.35 11.10 -25.42
CA LEU A 268 -9.47 9.80 -24.75
C LEU A 268 -9.09 9.89 -23.26
N ILE A 269 -7.98 10.56 -22.93
CA ILE A 269 -7.54 10.79 -21.54
C ILE A 269 -8.61 11.55 -20.76
N ARG A 270 -9.17 12.62 -21.33
CA ARG A 270 -10.23 13.41 -20.69
C ARG A 270 -11.52 12.62 -20.51
N ASP A 271 -11.96 11.90 -21.52
CA ASP A 271 -13.18 11.11 -21.45
C ASP A 271 -13.05 9.97 -20.45
N ARG A 272 -11.87 9.33 -20.34
CA ARG A 272 -11.63 8.35 -19.28
C ARG A 272 -11.65 8.97 -17.89
N LYS A 273 -10.98 10.11 -17.68
CA LYS A 273 -11.01 10.82 -16.39
C LYS A 273 -12.43 11.19 -15.96
N LYS A 274 -13.31 11.54 -16.91
CA LYS A 274 -14.74 11.80 -16.61
C LYS A 274 -15.45 10.54 -16.13
N VAL A 275 -15.31 9.41 -16.84
CA VAL A 275 -15.93 8.14 -16.45
C VAL A 275 -15.42 7.69 -15.08
N GLU A 276 -14.11 7.80 -14.83
CA GLU A 276 -13.52 7.48 -13.52
C GLU A 276 -14.06 8.38 -12.40
N ALA A 277 -14.22 9.68 -12.67
CA ALA A 277 -14.84 10.60 -11.72
C ALA A 277 -16.32 10.29 -11.46
N MET A 278 -17.07 9.81 -12.46
CA MET A 278 -18.45 9.35 -12.29
C MET A 278 -18.52 8.12 -11.39
N ILE A 279 -17.65 7.14 -11.62
CA ILE A 279 -17.53 5.93 -10.79
C ILE A 279 -17.18 6.31 -9.34
N ARG A 280 -16.16 7.16 -9.12
CA ARG A 280 -15.76 7.59 -7.77
C ARG A 280 -16.81 8.40 -7.02
N ARG A 281 -17.66 9.15 -7.73
CA ARG A 281 -18.76 9.92 -7.12
C ARG A 281 -19.96 9.05 -6.72
N GLY A 282 -19.89 7.73 -6.93
CA GLY A 282 -21.01 6.83 -6.65
C GLY A 282 -22.21 7.09 -7.55
N LEU A 283 -22.01 7.72 -8.72
CA LEU A 283 -23.06 7.94 -9.71
C LEU A 283 -23.28 6.65 -10.51
N THR A 284 -23.83 5.63 -9.85
CA THR A 284 -24.45 4.45 -10.46
C THR A 284 -25.53 3.92 -9.52
N GLU A 285 -26.67 3.55 -10.08
CA GLU A 285 -27.62 2.64 -9.43
C GLU A 285 -26.86 1.39 -8.96
N GLU A 286 -27.04 1.07 -7.67
CA GLU A 286 -26.62 -0.11 -6.91
C GLU A 286 -25.17 -0.65 -7.02
N GLN A 287 -24.55 -0.66 -5.83
CA GLN A 287 -23.33 -1.32 -5.34
C GLN A 287 -22.74 -2.46 -6.19
N GLY A 288 -21.44 -2.35 -6.50
CA GLY A 288 -20.58 -3.45 -6.96
C GLY A 288 -19.10 -3.09 -6.83
N SER A 289 -18.28 -4.07 -6.41
CA SER A 289 -16.83 -4.02 -6.45
C SER A 289 -16.32 -4.49 -7.82
N ALA A 290 -15.18 -3.94 -8.24
CA ALA A 290 -14.62 -4.16 -9.56
C ALA A 290 -14.18 -5.61 -9.79
N PRO A 291 -14.33 -6.15 -11.00
CA PRO A 291 -13.53 -7.28 -11.46
C PRO A 291 -12.10 -6.79 -11.72
N GLU A 292 -11.10 -7.51 -11.22
CA GLU A 292 -9.76 -7.50 -11.82
C GLU A 292 -9.91 -8.07 -13.24
N GLU A 293 -9.39 -7.35 -14.24
CA GLU A 293 -9.32 -7.85 -15.61
C GLU A 293 -8.62 -9.22 -15.62
N PRO A 294 -8.98 -10.16 -16.51
CA PRO A 294 -8.22 -11.39 -16.66
C PRO A 294 -6.81 -11.01 -17.08
N MET A 295 -5.89 -11.05 -16.11
CA MET A 295 -4.46 -10.95 -16.37
C MET A 295 -4.09 -12.06 -17.38
N PRO A 296 -3.10 -11.83 -18.25
CA PRO A 296 -2.52 -12.92 -19.03
C PRO A 296 -2.20 -14.07 -18.06
N ASP A 297 -2.51 -15.31 -18.43
CA ASP A 297 -2.42 -16.49 -17.55
C ASP A 297 -1.21 -16.38 -16.63
N LEU A 298 -1.48 -15.96 -15.39
CA LEU A 298 -0.45 -15.46 -14.50
C LEU A 298 0.53 -16.59 -14.20
N ALA A 299 0.03 -17.83 -14.14
CA ALA A 299 0.86 -19.02 -13.97
C ALA A 299 1.85 -19.17 -15.14
N THR A 300 1.39 -19.08 -16.39
CA THR A 300 2.25 -19.16 -17.57
C THR A 300 3.25 -18.00 -17.64
N VAL A 301 2.83 -16.77 -17.30
CA VAL A 301 3.70 -15.59 -17.29
C VAL A 301 4.76 -15.68 -16.20
N LEU A 302 4.37 -16.10 -14.99
CA LEU A 302 5.27 -16.30 -13.86
C LEU A 302 6.27 -17.43 -14.13
N GLN A 303 5.84 -18.52 -14.78
CA GLN A 303 6.74 -19.60 -15.17
C GLN A 303 7.78 -19.11 -16.17
N ARG A 304 7.35 -18.44 -17.25
CA ARG A 304 8.25 -17.86 -18.25
C ARG A 304 9.22 -16.86 -17.62
N PHE A 305 8.71 -15.97 -16.77
CA PHE A 305 9.52 -14.95 -16.13
C PHE A 305 10.51 -15.54 -15.10
N GLY A 306 10.10 -16.57 -14.35
CA GLY A 306 10.99 -17.27 -13.41
C GLY A 306 12.16 -17.95 -14.12
N GLU A 307 11.94 -18.49 -15.32
CA GLU A 307 13.00 -19.07 -16.16
C GLU A 307 13.97 -17.97 -16.67
N GLU A 308 13.44 -16.88 -17.23
CA GLU A 308 14.24 -15.75 -17.74
C GLU A 308 15.04 -15.04 -16.63
N LEU A 309 14.45 -14.85 -15.44
CA LEU A 309 15.16 -14.24 -14.31
C LEU A 309 16.31 -15.10 -13.81
N ASN A 310 16.14 -16.42 -13.76
CA ASN A 310 17.22 -17.31 -13.33
C ASN A 310 18.41 -17.23 -14.29
N GLU A 311 18.15 -17.09 -15.60
CA GLU A 311 19.17 -16.87 -16.61
C GLU A 311 19.88 -15.51 -16.43
N LEU A 312 19.12 -14.44 -16.20
CA LEU A 312 19.65 -13.08 -16.04
C LEU A 312 20.40 -12.84 -14.71
N LEU A 313 20.00 -13.53 -13.62
CA LEU A 313 20.59 -13.39 -12.29
C LEU A 313 21.71 -14.41 -12.00
N GLY A 314 21.99 -15.35 -12.93
CA GLY A 314 23.18 -16.21 -12.89
C GLY A 314 23.26 -17.22 -11.74
N GLY A 315 22.15 -17.78 -11.26
CA GLY A 315 22.10 -18.63 -10.06
C GLY A 315 21.60 -20.07 -10.26
N GLU A 316 22.33 -21.04 -9.70
CA GLU A 316 21.95 -22.46 -9.59
C GLU A 316 20.72 -22.68 -8.67
N GLY A 317 19.68 -23.27 -9.24
CA GLY A 317 18.71 -24.20 -8.61
C GLY A 317 18.13 -23.88 -7.23
N ARG A 318 16.98 -23.20 -7.18
CA ARG A 318 16.05 -23.30 -6.04
C ARG A 318 15.00 -24.39 -6.33
N ARG A 319 14.91 -25.39 -5.43
CA ARG A 319 13.96 -26.50 -5.52
C ARG A 319 12.52 -25.99 -5.51
N LYS A 320 11.71 -26.48 -6.46
CA LYS A 320 10.25 -26.34 -6.49
C LYS A 320 9.66 -26.89 -5.19
N THR A 321 8.99 -26.03 -4.42
CA THR A 321 7.99 -26.47 -3.43
C THR A 321 6.74 -26.97 -4.17
N PRO A 322 5.99 -27.95 -3.63
CA PRO A 322 4.77 -28.43 -4.28
C PRO A 322 3.72 -27.31 -4.31
N GLU A 323 3.07 -27.13 -5.45
CA GLU A 323 1.87 -26.30 -5.59
C GLU A 323 0.76 -26.86 -4.68
N GLU A 324 0.29 -26.06 -3.72
CA GLU A 324 -1.02 -26.27 -3.11
C GLU A 324 -2.07 -25.74 -4.09
N GLU A 325 -3.01 -26.60 -4.48
CA GLU A 325 -4.17 -26.20 -5.29
C GLU A 325 -4.93 -25.07 -4.57
N PRO A 326 -5.29 -23.98 -5.27
CA PRO A 326 -6.10 -22.94 -4.67
C PRO A 326 -7.46 -23.54 -4.26
N PRO A 327 -8.00 -23.20 -3.08
CA PRO A 327 -9.31 -23.67 -2.66
C PRO A 327 -10.38 -23.23 -3.67
N PRO A 328 -11.45 -24.02 -3.87
CA PRO A 328 -12.48 -23.69 -4.85
C PRO A 328 -13.18 -22.39 -4.46
N THR A 329 -12.94 -21.33 -5.24
CA THR A 329 -13.65 -20.06 -5.11
C THR A 329 -15.10 -20.26 -5.56
N SER A 330 -15.97 -20.56 -4.60
CA SER A 330 -17.42 -20.43 -4.78
C SER A 330 -17.80 -18.96 -4.63
N GLY A 331 -17.58 -18.19 -5.70
CA GLY A 331 -17.96 -16.79 -5.78
C GLY A 331 -18.96 -16.59 -6.92
N ASP A 332 -20.17 -16.14 -6.59
CA ASP A 332 -21.19 -15.74 -7.56
C ASP A 332 -20.61 -14.72 -8.56
N LEU A 333 -20.50 -15.13 -9.83
CA LEU A 333 -20.05 -14.30 -10.93
C LEU A 333 -21.10 -13.21 -11.22
N ARG A 334 -20.92 -12.02 -10.65
CA ARG A 334 -21.79 -10.86 -10.90
C ARG A 334 -21.38 -10.14 -12.20
N ARG A 335 -22.37 -9.69 -12.98
CA ARG A 335 -22.14 -9.02 -14.28
C ARG A 335 -21.63 -7.59 -14.09
N PRO A 336 -20.63 -7.13 -14.86
CA PRO A 336 -20.11 -5.76 -14.77
C PRO A 336 -21.17 -4.72 -15.15
N SER A 337 -21.18 -3.59 -14.45
CA SER A 337 -22.05 -2.44 -14.74
C SER A 337 -21.74 -1.80 -16.11
N ALA A 338 -22.68 -1.01 -16.64
CA ALA A 338 -22.49 -0.32 -17.91
C ALA A 338 -21.31 0.67 -17.89
N LEU A 339 -21.07 1.36 -16.77
CA LEU A 339 -19.93 2.27 -16.62
C LEU A 339 -18.59 1.52 -16.53
N GLU A 340 -18.56 0.34 -15.91
CA GLU A 340 -17.34 -0.49 -15.87
C GLU A 340 -17.00 -1.05 -17.25
N GLN A 341 -18.01 -1.48 -18.02
CA GLN A 341 -17.82 -1.88 -19.41
C GLN A 341 -17.32 -0.71 -20.27
N GLN A 342 -17.87 0.49 -20.06
CA GLN A 342 -17.42 1.70 -20.74
C GLN A 342 -15.98 2.08 -20.35
N ARG A 343 -15.60 1.93 -19.07
CA ARG A 343 -14.22 2.15 -18.60
C ARG A 343 -13.25 1.19 -19.28
N ALA A 344 -13.56 -0.10 -19.26
CA ALA A 344 -12.72 -1.14 -19.87
C ALA A 344 -12.53 -0.91 -21.38
N GLU A 345 -13.58 -0.49 -22.08
CA GLU A 345 -13.48 -0.14 -23.49
C GLU A 345 -12.58 1.08 -23.73
N LEU A 346 -12.70 2.12 -22.91
CA LEU A 346 -11.83 3.30 -22.98
C LEU A 346 -10.38 2.95 -22.67
N ASP A 347 -10.12 2.09 -21.69
CA ASP A 347 -8.77 1.63 -21.34
C ASP A 347 -8.13 0.88 -22.51
N ARG A 348 -8.87 -0.04 -23.17
CA ARG A 348 -8.38 -0.73 -24.38
C ARG A 348 -8.04 0.22 -25.51
N ARG A 349 -8.92 1.19 -25.81
CA ARG A 349 -8.69 2.18 -26.86
C ARG A 349 -7.52 3.09 -26.54
N LEU A 350 -7.44 3.56 -25.29
CA LEU A 350 -6.35 4.41 -24.82
C LEU A 350 -5.01 3.69 -24.96
N ARG A 351 -4.94 2.42 -24.54
CA ARG A 351 -3.73 1.61 -24.68
C ARG A 351 -3.29 1.45 -26.13
N ALA A 352 -4.21 1.07 -27.02
CA ALA A 352 -3.90 0.94 -28.45
C ALA A 352 -3.41 2.27 -29.07
N GLU A 353 -3.99 3.39 -28.64
CA GLU A 353 -3.58 4.72 -29.10
C GLU A 353 -2.20 5.14 -28.58
N LEU A 354 -1.91 4.83 -27.31
CA LEU A 354 -0.60 5.08 -26.70
C LEU A 354 0.49 4.26 -27.40
N GLU A 355 0.22 2.99 -27.70
CA GLU A 355 1.12 2.14 -28.48
C GLU A 355 1.32 2.71 -29.91
N ARG A 356 0.26 3.17 -30.57
CA ARG A 356 0.33 3.82 -31.90
C ARG A 356 1.21 5.06 -31.91
N GLN A 357 1.18 5.86 -30.84
CA GLN A 357 1.98 7.07 -30.70
C GLN A 357 3.37 6.83 -30.11
N GLY A 358 3.75 5.58 -29.83
CA GLY A 358 5.04 5.23 -29.26
C GLY A 358 5.21 5.66 -27.81
N MET A 359 4.13 5.94 -27.08
CA MET A 359 4.12 6.26 -25.66
C MET A 359 4.17 4.99 -24.81
N VAL A 360 5.22 4.18 -25.06
CA VAL A 360 5.44 2.89 -24.42
C VAL A 360 6.74 2.93 -23.63
N VAL A 361 6.66 2.66 -22.33
CA VAL A 361 7.81 2.51 -21.45
C VAL A 361 8.38 1.11 -21.63
N THR A 362 9.63 1.00 -22.07
CA THR A 362 10.36 -0.26 -22.25
C THR A 362 11.53 -0.36 -21.26
N GLY A 363 12.27 -1.47 -21.28
CA GLY A 363 13.47 -1.59 -20.45
C GLY A 363 14.55 -0.55 -20.76
N LYS A 364 14.52 0.08 -21.95
CA LYS A 364 15.42 1.18 -22.31
C LYS A 364 15.16 2.46 -21.52
N GLU A 365 13.89 2.83 -21.34
CA GLU A 365 13.49 3.97 -20.51
C GLU A 365 13.94 3.76 -19.07
N VAL A 366 13.73 2.54 -18.57
CA VAL A 366 14.13 2.14 -17.21
C VAL A 366 15.66 2.18 -17.05
N ALA A 367 16.41 1.62 -17.99
CA ALA A 367 17.87 1.65 -17.95
C ALA A 367 18.45 3.06 -17.95
N ARG A 368 17.83 3.96 -18.72
CA ARG A 368 18.20 5.36 -18.74
C ARG A 368 17.96 6.04 -17.39
N VAL A 369 16.81 5.80 -16.75
CA VAL A 369 16.53 6.33 -15.40
C VAL A 369 17.55 5.82 -14.39
N VAL A 370 17.80 4.51 -14.34
CA VAL A 370 18.83 3.94 -13.45
C VAL A 370 20.19 4.53 -13.76
N GLY A 371 20.53 4.68 -15.04
CA GLY A 371 21.80 5.26 -15.49
C GLY A 371 22.00 6.70 -15.02
N VAL A 372 20.95 7.53 -15.11
CA VAL A 372 20.97 8.90 -14.58
C VAL A 372 21.16 8.89 -13.06
N ALA A 373 20.42 8.05 -12.33
CA ALA A 373 20.49 7.97 -10.88
C ALA A 373 21.90 7.58 -10.37
N VAL A 374 22.60 6.70 -11.09
CA VAL A 374 23.94 6.24 -10.70
C VAL A 374 25.09 6.91 -11.44
N GLY A 375 24.80 7.87 -12.32
CA GLY A 375 25.80 8.60 -13.12
C GLY A 375 26.56 7.73 -14.13
N LYS A 376 25.93 6.68 -14.69
CA LYS A 376 26.55 5.75 -15.66
C LYS A 376 25.67 5.53 -16.88
N GLY A 377 26.28 5.29 -18.04
CA GLY A 377 25.56 4.77 -19.19
C GLY A 377 25.18 3.32 -18.94
N ILE A 378 23.88 3.04 -18.85
CA ILE A 378 23.33 1.69 -18.69
C ILE A 378 22.49 1.39 -19.91
N GLU A 379 22.74 0.23 -20.52
CA GLU A 379 21.95 -0.30 -21.62
C GLU A 379 21.16 -1.52 -21.15
N TRP A 380 19.99 -1.72 -21.75
CA TRP A 380 19.14 -2.89 -21.53
C TRP A 380 18.95 -3.64 -22.86
N ALA A 381 19.30 -4.92 -22.85
CA ALA A 381 19.32 -5.77 -24.05
C ALA A 381 18.10 -6.70 -24.20
N GLY A 382 17.16 -6.68 -23.24
CA GLY A 382 16.00 -7.59 -23.20
C GLY A 382 16.27 -8.87 -22.43
#